data_AF-W2MVF6-F1
#
_entry.id   AF-W2MVF6-F1
#
_cell.length_a   1.000
_cell.length_b   1.000
_cell.length_c   1.000
_cell.angle_alpha   90.00
_cell.angle_beta   90.00
_cell.angle_gamma   90.00
#
_symmetry.space_group_name_H-M   'P 1'
#
loop_
_entity.id
_entity.type
_entity.pdbx_description
1 polymer ?
#
loop_
_entity_poly.entity_id
_entity_poly.type
_entity_poly.pdbx_seq_one_letter_code
_entity_poly.pdbx_strand_id
1 'polypeptide(L)'
;LVQRRQYSLPELVELVRGQTARDRRPNKALCPKRYDLLLRGYRHQRLLQSIATDGVCPGWLRPEPHQNKRPANHHSAKRNLSAEIASIRKGQDASQYLVVNRDVAALWVNVQISPFGAVAKKDVDPSVEVRLIHDLSFPVGDSTNDASDKASFPDAHYTNVAAIARRIDECG
;
A
#
# COMPACT_ATOMS: atom_id res chain seq x y z
N LEU A 1 21.78 -8.50 -4.62
CA LEU A 1 21.98 -7.19 -3.97
C LEU A 1 21.77 -7.27 -2.46
N VAL A 2 20.58 -7.64 -1.99
CA VAL A 2 20.25 -7.75 -0.55
C VAL A 2 21.12 -8.77 0.17
N GLN A 3 21.26 -10.00 -0.33
CA GLN A 3 22.11 -11.02 0.33
C GLN A 3 23.59 -10.63 0.44
N ARG A 4 24.08 -9.81 -0.50
CA ARG A 4 25.50 -9.39 -0.55
C ARG A 4 25.76 -8.13 0.29
N ARG A 5 24.76 -7.25 0.44
CA ARG A 5 24.87 -5.96 1.14
C ARG A 5 24.15 -5.94 2.49
N GLN A 6 23.39 -6.98 2.80
CA GLN A 6 22.55 -7.13 4.00
C GLN A 6 21.62 -5.93 4.25
N TYR A 7 21.01 -5.39 3.19
CA TYR A 7 20.05 -4.31 3.34
C TYR A 7 18.87 -4.73 4.20
N SER A 8 18.55 -3.91 5.20
CA SER A 8 17.27 -3.92 5.88
C SER A 8 16.13 -3.64 4.89
N LEU A 9 14.89 -4.00 5.26
CA LEU A 9 13.72 -3.71 4.43
C LEU A 9 13.59 -2.21 4.11
N PRO A 10 13.74 -1.28 5.07
CA PRO A 10 13.72 0.15 4.78
C PRO A 10 14.77 0.55 3.75
N GLU A 11 16.05 0.19 3.93
CA GLU A 11 17.13 0.58 3.01
C GLU A 11 16.88 0.09 1.57
N LEU A 12 16.36 -1.13 1.43
CA LEU A 12 16.00 -1.65 0.12
C LEU A 12 14.83 -0.88 -0.51
N VAL A 13 13.79 -0.58 0.27
CA VAL A 13 12.63 0.19 -0.21
C VAL A 13 13.06 1.60 -0.63
N GLU A 14 13.91 2.25 0.15
CA GLU A 14 14.49 3.56 -0.18
C GLU A 14 15.26 3.51 -1.50
N LEU A 15 16.11 2.50 -1.67
CA LEU A 15 16.87 2.30 -2.89
C LEU A 15 15.96 2.10 -4.11
N VAL A 16 14.97 1.22 -4.01
CA VAL A 16 14.01 0.92 -5.09
C VAL A 16 13.19 2.16 -5.47
N ARG A 17 12.84 3.00 -4.49
CA ARG A 17 12.11 4.26 -4.70
C ARG A 17 13.00 5.41 -5.18
N GLY A 18 14.32 5.22 -5.26
CA GLY A 18 15.26 6.28 -5.59
C GLY A 18 15.30 7.39 -4.55
N GLN A 19 15.09 7.06 -3.27
CA GLN A 19 15.29 8.00 -2.17
C GLN A 19 16.78 8.31 -2.03
N THR A 20 17.12 9.59 -1.96
CA THR A 20 18.50 10.08 -1.83
C THR A 20 18.56 11.19 -0.80
N ALA A 21 19.77 11.57 -0.39
CA ALA A 21 19.97 12.72 0.48
C ALA A 21 19.40 14.04 -0.11
N ARG A 22 19.34 14.16 -1.45
CA ARG A 22 18.82 15.33 -2.16
C ARG A 22 17.30 15.29 -2.36
N ASP A 23 16.73 14.09 -2.46
CA ASP A 23 15.30 13.88 -2.62
C ASP A 23 14.87 12.64 -1.83
N ARG A 24 14.38 12.88 -0.62
CA ARG A 24 13.93 11.83 0.31
C ARG A 24 12.50 11.35 0.05
N ARG A 25 11.78 11.93 -0.92
CA ARG A 25 10.36 11.60 -1.13
C ARG A 25 10.19 10.13 -1.52
N PRO A 26 9.27 9.39 -0.91
CA PRO A 26 9.04 7.99 -1.27
C PRO A 26 8.33 7.84 -2.61
N ASN A 27 7.51 8.82 -3.01
CA ASN A 27 6.86 8.83 -4.31
C ASN A 27 7.33 10.04 -5.13
N LYS A 28 8.13 9.78 -6.17
CA LYS A 28 8.75 10.82 -7.00
C LYS A 28 7.75 11.58 -7.88
N ALA A 29 6.58 11.00 -8.13
CA ALA A 29 5.52 11.64 -8.90
C ALA A 29 4.78 12.73 -8.09
N LEU A 30 4.82 12.67 -6.75
CA LEU A 30 4.11 13.64 -5.91
C LEU A 30 4.98 14.88 -5.67
N CYS A 31 4.41 16.07 -5.78
CA CYS A 31 5.12 17.34 -5.59
C CYS A 31 4.50 18.14 -4.43
N PRO A 32 5.07 18.06 -3.21
CA PRO A 32 4.56 18.78 -2.04
C PRO A 32 4.39 20.29 -2.27
N LYS A 33 5.33 20.91 -3.02
CA LYS A 33 5.26 22.33 -3.36
C LYS A 33 4.02 22.69 -4.19
N ARG A 34 3.60 21.83 -5.12
CA ARG A 34 2.39 22.07 -5.92
C ARG A 34 1.13 22.00 -5.07
N TYR A 35 1.13 21.18 -4.01
CA TYR A 35 -0.03 21.04 -3.14
C TYR A 35 -0.33 22.32 -2.36
N ASP A 36 0.68 23.17 -2.11
CA ASP A 36 0.45 24.47 -1.46
C ASP A 36 -0.49 25.39 -2.25
N LEU A 37 -0.38 25.31 -3.59
CA LEU A 37 -1.25 26.06 -4.48
C LEU A 37 -2.56 25.30 -4.77
N LEU A 38 -2.44 24.03 -5.17
CA LEU A 38 -3.57 23.24 -5.66
C LEU A 38 -4.59 22.88 -4.58
N LEU A 39 -4.14 22.76 -3.33
CA LEU A 39 -4.98 22.35 -2.20
C LEU A 39 -5.24 23.50 -1.23
N ARG A 40 -5.03 24.75 -1.66
CA ARG A 40 -5.25 25.92 -0.81
C ARG A 40 -6.69 25.94 -0.28
N GLY A 41 -6.83 26.00 1.05
CA GLY A 41 -8.12 25.99 1.73
C GLY A 41 -8.74 24.60 1.91
N TYR A 42 -8.08 23.54 1.44
CA TYR A 42 -8.51 22.18 1.73
C TYR A 42 -8.11 21.76 3.15
N ARG A 43 -9.07 21.24 3.93
CA ARG A 43 -8.88 20.87 5.35
C ARG A 43 -7.70 19.93 5.61
N HIS A 44 -7.34 19.06 4.66
CA HIS A 44 -6.23 18.11 4.78
C HIS A 44 -5.01 18.48 3.93
N GLN A 45 -4.87 19.74 3.49
CA GLN A 45 -3.72 20.21 2.70
C GLN A 45 -2.39 19.82 3.35
N ARG A 46 -2.20 20.13 4.64
CA ARG A 46 -0.96 19.83 5.36
C ARG A 46 -0.68 18.32 5.45
N LEU A 47 -1.72 17.53 5.68
CA LEU A 47 -1.60 16.07 5.74
C LEU A 47 -1.15 15.50 4.39
N LEU A 48 -1.79 15.91 3.29
CA LEU A 48 -1.41 15.45 1.94
C LEU A 48 -0.01 15.94 1.55
N GLN A 49 0.40 17.13 1.98
CA GLN A 49 1.78 17.62 1.83
C GLN A 49 2.78 16.75 2.58
N SER A 50 2.50 16.37 3.83
CA SER A 50 3.36 15.45 4.59
C SER A 50 3.41 14.08 3.93
N ILE A 51 2.28 13.52 3.50
CA ILE A 51 2.26 12.22 2.78
C ILE A 51 3.10 12.27 1.50
N ALA A 52 3.03 13.36 0.75
CA ALA A 52 3.85 13.54 -0.45
C ALA A 52 5.35 13.74 -0.15
N THR A 53 5.69 14.21 1.06
CA THR A 53 7.06 14.50 1.48
C THR A 53 7.70 13.25 2.10
N ASP A 54 7.02 12.64 3.05
CA ASP A 54 7.55 11.64 3.98
C ASP A 54 6.92 10.25 3.76
N GLY A 55 5.82 10.18 3.01
CA GLY A 55 5.02 8.96 2.85
C GLY A 55 3.92 8.84 3.89
N VAL A 56 3.20 7.72 3.82
CA VAL A 56 2.15 7.41 4.79
C VAL A 56 2.79 6.84 6.05
N CYS A 57 2.62 7.52 7.18
CA CYS A 57 3.09 7.11 8.50
C CYS A 57 1.89 6.93 9.43
N PRO A 58 1.25 5.74 9.44
CA PRO A 58 0.12 5.48 10.31
C PRO A 58 0.58 5.36 11.77
N GLY A 59 -0.32 5.68 12.70
CA GLY A 59 -0.14 5.33 14.11
C GLY A 59 -0.33 3.84 14.29
N TRP A 60 0.46 3.23 15.17
CA TRP A 60 0.36 1.81 15.53
C TRP A 60 0.09 1.68 17.02
N LEU A 61 -0.86 0.80 17.38
CA LEU A 61 -1.17 0.47 18.77
C LEU A 61 -0.04 -0.34 19.44
N ARG A 62 0.84 -0.93 18.64
CA ARG A 62 2.02 -1.67 19.08
C ARG A 62 3.24 -1.18 18.30
N PRO A 63 4.41 -1.02 18.94
CA PRO A 63 5.60 -0.47 18.30
C PRO A 63 6.24 -1.43 17.29
N GLU A 64 6.02 -2.74 17.44
CA GLU A 64 6.56 -3.76 16.55
C GLU A 64 5.48 -4.75 16.09
N PRO A 65 5.54 -5.23 14.83
CA PRO A 65 4.71 -6.33 14.37
C PRO A 65 4.92 -7.57 15.23
N HIS A 66 3.84 -8.13 15.79
CA HIS A 66 3.90 -9.34 16.60
C HIS A 66 3.16 -10.47 15.89
N GLN A 67 3.73 -11.00 14.82
CA GLN A 67 3.14 -12.13 14.09
C GLN A 67 3.84 -13.43 14.42
N ASN A 68 3.25 -14.22 15.33
CA ASN A 68 3.79 -15.53 15.71
C ASN A 68 3.59 -16.60 14.62
N LYS A 69 2.57 -16.42 13.77
CA LYS A 69 2.25 -17.36 12.70
C LYS A 69 1.84 -16.61 11.44
N ARG A 70 2.53 -16.91 10.33
CA ARG A 70 2.17 -16.40 9.00
C ARG A 70 0.79 -16.94 8.59
N PRO A 71 -0.19 -16.08 8.25
CA PRO A 71 -1.46 -16.52 7.71
C PRO A 71 -1.27 -17.15 6.32
N ALA A 72 -2.02 -18.20 6.04
CA ALA A 72 -2.06 -18.79 4.71
C ALA A 72 -2.94 -17.93 3.80
N ASN A 73 -2.61 -17.88 2.50
CA ASN A 73 -3.51 -17.27 1.51
C ASN A 73 -4.89 -17.93 1.55
N HIS A 74 -5.91 -17.12 1.28
CA HIS A 74 -7.29 -17.56 1.20
C HIS A 74 -7.47 -18.60 0.09
N HIS A 75 -8.49 -19.46 0.24
CA HIS A 75 -8.79 -20.49 -0.75
C HIS A 75 -9.06 -19.89 -2.14
N SER A 76 -9.63 -18.69 -2.20
CA SER A 76 -9.91 -17.97 -3.45
C SER A 76 -8.64 -17.63 -4.23
N ALA A 77 -7.56 -17.25 -3.56
CA ALA A 77 -6.26 -17.01 -4.19
C ALA A 77 -5.63 -18.34 -4.65
N LYS A 78 -5.55 -19.32 -3.73
CA LYS A 78 -4.96 -20.64 -4.02
C LYS A 78 -5.58 -21.37 -5.21
N ARG A 79 -6.91 -21.26 -5.39
CA ARG A 79 -7.64 -21.88 -6.50
C ARG A 79 -7.27 -21.28 -7.88
N ASN A 80 -6.79 -20.04 -7.91
CA ASN A 80 -6.51 -19.28 -9.14
C ASN A 80 -5.02 -18.89 -9.23
N LEU A 81 -4.12 -19.82 -8.88
CA LEU A 81 -2.69 -19.53 -8.72
C LEU A 81 -2.03 -18.92 -9.95
N SER A 82 -2.36 -19.40 -11.16
CA SER A 82 -1.80 -18.85 -12.42
C SER A 82 -2.18 -17.38 -12.61
N ALA A 83 -3.45 -17.04 -12.38
CA ALA A 83 -3.96 -15.67 -12.47
C ALA A 83 -3.39 -14.78 -11.34
N GLU A 84 -3.21 -15.33 -10.13
CA GLU A 84 -2.53 -14.65 -9.02
C GLU A 84 -1.08 -14.29 -9.39
N ILE A 85 -0.31 -15.25 -9.90
CA ILE A 85 1.09 -15.04 -10.32
C ILE A 85 1.15 -13.98 -11.43
N ALA A 86 0.27 -14.05 -12.43
CA ALA A 86 0.21 -13.05 -13.50
C ALA A 86 -0.09 -11.64 -12.96
N SER A 87 -1.00 -11.53 -11.99
CA SER A 87 -1.33 -10.26 -11.34
C SER A 87 -0.15 -9.69 -10.55
N ILE A 88 0.57 -10.53 -9.79
CA ILE A 88 1.77 -10.12 -9.04
C ILE A 88 2.87 -9.66 -10.00
N ARG A 89 3.12 -10.41 -11.09
CA ARG A 89 4.11 -10.03 -12.12
C ARG A 89 3.78 -8.68 -12.74
N LYS A 90 2.52 -8.47 -13.11
CA LYS A 90 2.06 -7.18 -13.64
C LYS A 90 2.28 -6.04 -12.64
N GLY A 91 2.00 -6.25 -11.36
CA GLY A 91 2.28 -5.27 -10.31
C GLY A 91 3.77 -5.02 -10.10
N GLN A 92 4.60 -6.06 -10.25
CA GLN A 92 6.06 -5.92 -10.22
C GLN A 92 6.59 -5.11 -11.39
N ASP A 93 6.16 -5.41 -12.62
CA ASP A 93 6.54 -4.69 -13.84
C ASP A 93 6.11 -3.21 -13.78
N ALA A 94 4.97 -2.94 -13.15
CA ALA A 94 4.47 -1.59 -12.90
C ALA A 94 5.15 -0.88 -11.71
N SER A 95 6.20 -1.48 -11.11
CA SER A 95 6.90 -0.97 -9.93
C SER A 95 5.98 -0.74 -8.71
N GLN A 96 4.86 -1.44 -8.63
CA GLN A 96 3.93 -1.41 -7.50
C GLN A 96 4.35 -2.39 -6.41
N TYR A 97 4.91 -3.54 -6.81
CA TYR A 97 5.34 -4.59 -5.89
C TYR A 97 6.84 -4.85 -5.98
N LEU A 98 7.45 -4.98 -4.82
CA LEU A 98 8.79 -5.56 -4.70
C LEU A 98 8.62 -7.06 -4.44
N VAL A 99 9.03 -7.90 -5.39
CA VAL A 99 9.02 -9.35 -5.25
C VAL A 99 10.41 -9.82 -4.86
N VAL A 100 10.52 -10.45 -3.68
CA VAL A 100 11.79 -10.97 -3.16
C VAL A 100 11.74 -12.46 -2.91
N ASN A 101 12.91 -13.10 -2.93
CA ASN A 101 13.04 -14.49 -2.53
C ASN A 101 12.66 -14.65 -1.04
N ARG A 102 12.00 -15.75 -0.70
CA ARG A 102 11.69 -16.15 0.68
C ARG A 102 12.90 -16.08 1.61
N ASP A 103 14.07 -16.54 1.15
CA ASP A 103 15.28 -16.56 1.97
C ASP A 103 15.78 -15.15 2.28
N VAL A 104 15.55 -14.19 1.36
CA VAL A 104 15.84 -12.78 1.58
C VAL A 104 14.85 -12.17 2.57
N ALA A 105 13.56 -12.46 2.39
CA ALA A 105 12.52 -11.98 3.30
C ALA A 105 12.72 -12.48 4.73
N ALA A 106 13.26 -13.69 4.90
CA ALA A 106 13.59 -14.27 6.20
C ALA A 106 14.72 -13.53 6.95
N LEU A 107 15.50 -12.68 6.28
CA LEU A 107 16.54 -11.86 6.91
C LEU A 107 15.97 -10.61 7.60
N TRP A 108 14.74 -10.22 7.28
CA TRP A 108 14.14 -9.02 7.85
C TRP A 108 13.36 -9.34 9.12
N VAL A 109 13.71 -8.64 10.19
CA VAL A 109 12.92 -8.58 11.42
C VAL A 109 11.79 -7.57 11.24
N ASN A 110 10.70 -7.73 12.01
CA ASN A 110 9.58 -6.77 12.06
C ASN A 110 8.79 -6.63 10.75
N VAL A 111 8.45 -7.75 10.11
CA VAL A 111 7.57 -7.79 8.92
C VAL A 111 6.23 -8.44 9.27
N GLN A 112 5.14 -7.69 9.12
CA GLN A 112 3.77 -8.24 9.16
C GLN A 112 3.41 -8.83 7.80
N ILE A 113 2.93 -10.08 7.76
CA ILE A 113 2.48 -10.72 6.52
C ILE A 113 0.96 -10.85 6.53
N SER A 114 0.31 -10.28 5.52
CA SER A 114 -1.13 -10.44 5.28
C SER A 114 -1.37 -11.43 4.14
N PRO A 115 -2.47 -12.21 4.17
CA PRO A 115 -2.77 -13.17 3.12
C PRO A 115 -3.29 -12.47 1.87
N PHE A 116 -3.11 -13.15 0.73
CA PHE A 116 -3.85 -12.80 -0.47
C PHE A 116 -5.20 -13.51 -0.54
N GLY A 117 -6.19 -12.79 -1.03
CA GLY A 117 -7.43 -13.32 -1.60
C GLY A 117 -7.51 -12.98 -3.09
N ALA A 118 -8.42 -13.62 -3.80
CA ALA A 118 -8.70 -13.28 -5.19
C ALA A 118 -10.20 -13.18 -5.44
N VAL A 119 -10.60 -12.27 -6.32
CA VAL A 119 -11.98 -12.16 -6.80
C VAL A 119 -12.02 -12.13 -8.32
N ALA A 120 -13.08 -12.69 -8.88
CA ALA A 120 -13.33 -12.70 -10.31
C ALA A 120 -13.44 -11.27 -10.85
N LYS A 121 -12.89 -11.03 -12.04
CA LYS A 121 -13.24 -9.85 -12.82
C LYS A 121 -14.57 -10.09 -13.51
N LYS A 122 -15.34 -9.03 -13.69
CA LYS A 122 -16.58 -9.09 -14.48
C LYS A 122 -16.22 -9.54 -15.90
N ASP A 123 -16.97 -10.48 -16.43
CA ASP A 123 -16.88 -10.97 -17.82
C ASP A 123 -15.52 -11.59 -18.21
N VAL A 124 -14.72 -12.05 -17.22
CA VAL A 124 -13.45 -12.76 -17.45
C VAL A 124 -13.41 -14.02 -16.60
N ASP A 125 -12.95 -15.13 -17.18
CA ASP A 125 -12.73 -16.37 -16.43
C ASP A 125 -11.67 -16.14 -15.31
N PRO A 126 -12.00 -16.43 -14.04
CA PRO A 126 -11.05 -16.32 -12.93
C PRO A 126 -9.79 -17.18 -13.09
N SER A 127 -9.83 -18.23 -13.91
CA SER A 127 -8.64 -19.01 -14.25
C SER A 127 -7.62 -18.22 -15.09
N VAL A 128 -8.11 -17.21 -15.82
CA VAL A 128 -7.33 -16.33 -16.71
C VAL A 128 -6.93 -15.05 -15.98
N GLU A 129 -7.88 -14.37 -15.33
CA GLU A 129 -7.59 -13.12 -14.65
C GLU A 129 -8.44 -12.91 -13.39
N VAL A 130 -7.78 -12.49 -12.31
CA VAL A 130 -8.41 -12.15 -11.04
C VAL A 130 -7.98 -10.76 -10.57
N ARG A 131 -8.76 -10.16 -9.68
CA ARG A 131 -8.28 -9.04 -8.85
C ARG A 131 -7.70 -9.63 -7.58
N LEU A 132 -6.40 -9.38 -7.38
CA LEU A 132 -5.72 -9.75 -6.16
C LEU A 132 -6.17 -8.81 -5.03
N ILE A 133 -6.52 -9.37 -3.89
CA ILE A 133 -6.89 -8.64 -2.68
C ILE A 133 -5.79 -8.89 -1.66
N HIS A 134 -5.13 -7.82 -1.22
CA HIS A 134 -4.26 -7.86 -0.06
C HIS A 134 -5.11 -7.68 1.19
N ASP A 135 -5.36 -8.77 1.92
CA ASP A 135 -6.28 -8.74 3.06
C ASP A 135 -5.57 -8.27 4.32
N LEU A 136 -5.66 -6.97 4.56
CA LEU A 136 -5.08 -6.31 5.73
C LEU A 136 -5.88 -6.52 7.03
N SER A 137 -7.06 -7.15 6.95
CA SER A 137 -7.97 -7.38 8.08
C SER A 137 -7.93 -8.81 8.62
N PHE A 138 -7.09 -9.68 8.04
CA PHE A 138 -6.95 -11.07 8.47
C PHE A 138 -5.52 -11.38 8.94
N PRO A 139 -5.34 -12.23 9.99
CA PRO A 139 -6.38 -12.81 10.84
C PRO A 139 -6.95 -11.79 11.83
N VAL A 140 -8.23 -11.94 12.17
CA VAL A 140 -8.89 -11.06 13.14
C VAL A 140 -8.16 -11.12 14.49
N GLY A 141 -7.85 -9.96 15.04
CA GLY A 141 -7.13 -9.78 16.31
C GLY A 141 -5.61 -9.69 16.18
N ASP A 142 -5.05 -10.05 15.02
CA ASP A 142 -3.59 -10.03 14.75
C ASP A 142 -3.29 -9.55 13.32
N SER A 143 -4.20 -8.80 12.71
CA SER A 143 -4.06 -8.24 11.37
C SER A 143 -3.36 -6.87 11.40
N THR A 144 -2.89 -6.42 10.24
CA THR A 144 -2.33 -5.07 10.08
C THR A 144 -3.35 -4.01 10.49
N ASN A 145 -4.62 -4.19 10.14
CA ASN A 145 -5.68 -3.26 10.50
C ASN A 145 -5.99 -3.27 12.00
N ASP A 146 -5.90 -4.42 12.67
CA ASP A 146 -6.07 -4.51 14.13
C ASP A 146 -4.92 -3.84 14.90
N ALA A 147 -3.71 -3.87 14.34
CA ALA A 147 -2.55 -3.20 14.90
C ALA A 147 -2.54 -1.67 14.68
N SER A 148 -3.32 -1.17 13.72
CA SER A 148 -3.36 0.26 13.38
C SER A 148 -4.16 1.07 14.40
N ASP A 149 -3.63 2.24 14.77
CA ASP A 149 -4.39 3.22 15.55
C ASP A 149 -5.38 3.93 14.63
N LYS A 150 -6.66 3.55 14.75
CA LYS A 150 -7.72 4.09 13.90
C LYS A 150 -7.93 5.59 14.10
N ALA A 151 -7.58 6.14 15.26
CA ALA A 151 -7.67 7.57 15.53
C ALA A 151 -6.61 8.39 14.78
N SER A 152 -5.55 7.74 14.27
CA SER A 152 -4.50 8.40 13.49
C SER A 152 -4.91 8.69 12.03
N PHE A 153 -6.00 8.08 11.55
CA PHE A 153 -6.49 8.31 10.19
C PHE A 153 -7.44 9.51 10.14
N PRO A 154 -7.36 10.34 9.08
CA PRO A 154 -8.31 11.44 8.93
C PRO A 154 -9.73 10.93 8.66
N ASP A 155 -10.73 11.60 9.22
CA ASP A 155 -12.12 11.32 8.88
C ASP A 155 -12.37 11.59 7.40
N ALA A 156 -12.82 10.55 6.70
CA ALA A 156 -13.26 10.65 5.31
C ALA A 156 -14.72 11.11 5.27
N HIS A 157 -14.95 12.37 4.89
CA HIS A 157 -16.30 12.84 4.57
C HIS A 157 -16.55 12.72 3.08
N TYR A 158 -17.55 11.93 2.72
CA TYR A 158 -17.96 11.76 1.34
C TYR A 158 -19.06 12.77 1.03
N THR A 159 -18.74 13.73 0.16
CA THR A 159 -19.74 14.59 -0.45
C THR A 159 -20.41 13.83 -1.59
N ASN A 160 -21.73 13.93 -1.72
CA ASN A 160 -22.46 13.29 -2.81
C ASN A 160 -21.89 13.74 -4.17
N VAL A 161 -21.66 12.79 -5.09
CA VAL A 161 -21.10 13.06 -6.42
C VAL A 161 -21.89 14.14 -7.17
N ALA A 162 -23.21 14.18 -7.03
CA ALA A 162 -24.05 15.21 -7.67
C ALA A 162 -23.78 16.62 -7.14
N ALA A 163 -23.35 16.77 -5.88
CA ALA A 163 -22.93 18.06 -5.35
C ALA A 163 -21.55 18.48 -5.86
N ILE A 164 -20.64 17.52 -6.07
CA ILE A 164 -19.33 17.79 -6.70
C ILE A 164 -19.52 18.20 -8.17
N ALA A 165 -20.35 17.46 -8.93
CA ALA A 165 -20.64 17.74 -10.33
C ALA A 165 -21.23 19.15 -10.52
N ARG A 166 -22.27 19.51 -9.76
CA ARG A 166 -22.86 20.86 -9.80
C ARG A 166 -21.83 21.96 -9.56
N ARG A 167 -20.96 21.79 -8.57
CA ARG A 167 -19.92 22.77 -8.27
C ARG A 167 -18.90 22.94 -9.40
N ILE A 168 -18.63 21.89 -10.18
CA ILE A 168 -17.77 21.98 -11.36
C ILE A 168 -18.50 22.74 -12.46
N ASP A 169 -19.77 22.41 -12.72
CA ASP A 169 -20.60 23.05 -13.74
C ASP A 169 -20.83 24.54 -13.44
N GLU A 170 -20.98 24.92 -12.16
CA GLU A 170 -21.16 26.30 -11.71
C GLU A 170 -19.86 27.12 -11.64
N CYS A 171 -18.70 26.47 -11.71
CA CYS A 171 -17.38 27.13 -11.72
C CYS A 171 -16.74 27.21 -13.13
N GLY A 172 -17.38 26.63 -14.15
CA GLY A 172 -17.02 26.77 -15.56
C GLY A 172 -17.67 27.99 -16.21
#